data_AF-A0A1W9WX12-F1
#
_entry.id   AF-A0A1W9WX12-F1
#
_cell.length_a   1.000
_cell.length_b   1.000
_cell.length_c   1.000
_cell.angle_alpha   90.00
_cell.angle_beta   90.00
_cell.angle_gamma   90.00
#
_symmetry.space_group_name_H-M   'P 1'
#
loop_
_entity.id
_entity.type
_entity.pdbx_description
1 polymer ?
#
loop_
_entity_poly.entity_id
_entity_poly.type
_entity_poly.pdbx_seq_one_letter_code
_entity_poly.pdbx_strand_id
1 'polypeptide(L)'
;MQVRKYTAYSERALYYLCRMYAGQLDSGQEYGVLKPVIGIHFLGYEIFPENDDFRFRSDLRDVRHPKLSLTDHLTLHIFELPKLERKAYPGRKERKLFEWLYFFNHAHDEDETMIAHYTNPVIHKAHESLRQLSADEDTRR
;
A
#
# COMPACT_ATOMS: atom_id res chain seq x y z
N MET A 1 5.10 2.76 3.63
CA MET A 1 5.76 2.90 2.32
C MET A 1 7.17 2.34 2.41
N GLN A 2 7.66 1.63 1.40
CA GLN A 2 9.04 1.16 1.35
C GLN A 2 9.73 1.70 0.10
N VAL A 3 10.64 2.66 0.31
CA VAL A 3 11.29 3.40 -0.78
C VAL A 3 12.39 2.58 -1.43
N ARG A 4 13.28 1.98 -0.64
CA ARG A 4 14.41 1.20 -1.15
C ARG A 4 14.05 -0.26 -1.34
N LYS A 5 14.58 -0.85 -2.41
CA LYS A 5 14.51 -2.30 -2.62
C LYS A 5 15.14 -3.01 -1.44
N TYR A 6 14.40 -3.94 -0.85
CA TYR A 6 14.85 -4.77 0.25
C TYR A 6 14.80 -6.21 -0.21
N THR A 7 15.92 -6.91 -0.11
CA THR A 7 16.05 -8.28 -0.62
C THR A 7 15.06 -9.23 0.05
N ALA A 8 14.81 -9.05 1.34
CA ALA A 8 13.87 -9.88 2.12
C ALA A 8 12.48 -9.23 2.28
N TYR A 9 11.99 -8.53 1.24
CA TYR A 9 10.70 -7.85 1.28
C TYR A 9 9.55 -8.83 1.54
N SER A 10 9.52 -9.95 0.82
CA SER A 10 8.43 -10.93 0.89
C SER A 10 8.30 -11.52 2.29
N GLU A 11 9.43 -11.87 2.90
CA GLU A 11 9.54 -12.38 4.26
C GLU A 11 9.07 -11.34 5.27
N ARG A 12 9.51 -10.09 5.12
CA ARG A 12 9.08 -8.99 5.97
C ARG A 12 7.58 -8.72 5.87
N ALA A 13 7.03 -8.76 4.66
CA ALA A 13 5.61 -8.54 4.42
C ALA A 13 4.76 -9.63 5.05
N LEU A 14 5.13 -10.90 4.83
CA LEU A 14 4.45 -12.03 5.48
C LEU A 14 4.59 -11.96 7.01
N TYR A 15 5.78 -11.67 7.52
CA TYR A 15 6.02 -11.60 8.96
C TYR A 15 5.08 -10.59 9.63
N TYR A 16 4.97 -9.36 9.11
CA TYR A 16 4.10 -8.35 9.70
C TYR A 16 2.61 -8.70 9.57
N LEU A 17 2.20 -9.23 8.41
CA LEU A 17 0.81 -9.64 8.19
C LEU A 17 0.40 -10.75 9.16
N CYS A 18 1.21 -11.81 9.25
CA CYS A 18 0.97 -12.93 10.16
C CYS A 18 1.07 -12.51 11.63
N ARG A 19 2.00 -11.61 11.98
CA ARG A 19 2.13 -11.08 13.34
C ARG A 19 0.90 -10.28 13.75
N MET A 20 0.35 -9.47 12.85
CA MET A 20 -0.89 -8.73 13.11
C MET A 20 -2.08 -9.67 13.30
N TYR A 21 -2.13 -10.78 12.57
CA TYR A 21 -3.17 -11.80 12.75
C TYR A 21 -3.02 -12.56 14.07
N ALA A 22 -1.83 -13.08 14.35
CA ALA A 22 -1.55 -13.84 15.57
C ALA A 22 -1.66 -12.99 16.84
N GLY A 23 -1.27 -11.71 16.78
CA GLY A 23 -1.30 -10.79 17.93
C GLY A 23 -2.70 -10.37 18.38
N GLN A 24 -3.76 -10.85 17.72
CA GLN A 24 -5.15 -10.63 18.16
C GLN A 24 -5.56 -11.56 19.31
N LEU A 25 -4.82 -12.65 19.54
CA LEU A 25 -5.18 -13.68 20.52
C LEU A 25 -4.23 -13.70 21.71
N ASP A 26 -4.83 -13.71 22.89
CA ASP A 26 -4.19 -14.05 24.14
C ASP A 26 -4.35 -15.55 24.46
N SER A 27 -3.51 -16.04 25.38
CA SER A 27 -3.54 -17.44 25.81
C SER A 27 -4.91 -17.82 26.38
N GLY A 28 -5.49 -18.91 25.85
CA GLY A 28 -6.78 -19.46 26.30
C GLY A 28 -7.99 -18.92 25.54
N GLN A 29 -7.82 -17.99 24.60
CA GLN A 29 -8.91 -17.52 23.74
C GLN A 29 -9.18 -18.49 22.56
N GLU A 30 -10.43 -18.54 22.13
CA GLU A 30 -10.85 -19.36 20.98
C GLU A 30 -10.44 -18.72 19.64
N TYR A 31 -10.02 -19.52 18.68
CA TYR A 31 -9.63 -19.02 17.34
C TYR A 31 -10.77 -18.37 16.55
N GLY A 32 -12.04 -18.65 16.90
CA GLY A 32 -13.20 -18.09 16.22
C GLY A 32 -13.34 -16.57 16.36
N VAL A 33 -12.65 -15.94 17.32
CA VAL A 33 -12.69 -14.48 17.52
C VAL A 33 -11.70 -13.72 16.63
N LEU A 34 -10.82 -14.43 15.91
CA LEU A 34 -9.86 -13.84 14.99
C LEU A 34 -10.57 -13.07 13.87
N LYS A 35 -10.12 -11.83 13.65
CA LYS A 35 -10.64 -10.98 12.58
C LYS A 35 -9.71 -11.01 11.37
N PRO A 36 -10.26 -10.85 10.15
CA PRO A 36 -9.48 -10.68 8.95
C PRO A 36 -8.47 -9.52 9.05
N VAL A 37 -7.31 -9.72 8.44
CA VAL A 37 -6.17 -8.82 8.44
C VAL A 37 -5.80 -8.50 6.99
N ILE A 38 -5.69 -7.21 6.71
CA ILE A 38 -5.33 -6.68 5.39
C ILE A 38 -4.00 -5.94 5.51
N GLY A 39 -3.00 -6.39 4.76
CA GLY A 39 -1.77 -5.64 4.54
C GLY A 39 -1.92 -4.74 3.31
N ILE A 40 -1.53 -3.48 3.41
CA ILE A 40 -1.50 -2.54 2.28
C ILE A 40 -0.10 -1.94 2.18
N HIS A 41 0.62 -2.31 1.12
CA HIS A 41 2.02 -1.97 0.94
C HIS A 41 2.19 -1.08 -0.30
N PHE A 42 2.84 0.07 -0.10
CA PHE A 42 3.26 0.96 -1.17
C PHE A 42 4.77 0.83 -1.35
N LEU A 43 5.22 0.44 -2.54
CA LEU A 43 6.62 0.19 -2.87
C LEU A 43 7.13 1.25 -3.86
N GLY A 44 8.28 1.85 -3.55
CA GLY A 44 9.01 2.74 -4.45
C GLY A 44 9.90 2.01 -5.46
N TYR A 45 9.67 0.71 -5.66
CA TYR A 45 10.43 -0.15 -6.57
C TYR A 45 9.56 -1.30 -7.08
N GLU A 46 10.02 -1.97 -8.14
CA GLU A 46 9.30 -3.07 -8.79
C GLU A 46 9.80 -4.43 -8.26
N ILE A 47 8.87 -5.28 -7.78
CA ILE A 47 9.08 -6.69 -7.48
C ILE A 47 8.56 -7.61 -8.59
N PHE A 48 7.66 -7.12 -9.45
CA PHE A 48 7.16 -7.83 -10.63
C PHE A 48 7.48 -7.08 -11.93
N PRO A 49 8.75 -6.97 -12.35
CA PRO A 49 9.15 -6.11 -13.48
C PRO A 49 8.57 -6.56 -14.83
N GLU A 50 8.22 -7.84 -14.97
CA GLU A 50 7.61 -8.38 -16.20
C GLU A 50 6.10 -8.15 -16.31
N ASN A 51 5.47 -7.60 -15.27
CA ASN A 51 4.04 -7.34 -15.25
C ASN A 51 3.78 -5.82 -15.33
N ASP A 52 3.04 -5.37 -16.34
CA ASP A 52 2.76 -3.94 -16.51
C ASP A 52 1.75 -3.38 -15.50
N ASP A 53 1.08 -4.21 -14.70
CA ASP A 53 0.20 -3.72 -13.64
C ASP A 53 1.01 -3.16 -12.46
N PHE A 54 0.42 -2.19 -11.75
CA PHE A 54 1.01 -1.56 -10.57
C PHE A 54 0.33 -2.04 -9.28
N ARG A 55 -0.82 -2.71 -9.37
CA ARG A 55 -1.58 -3.21 -8.23
C ARG A 55 -1.58 -4.73 -8.21
N PHE A 56 -1.34 -5.30 -7.04
CA PHE A 56 -1.33 -6.74 -6.84
C PHE A 56 -2.10 -7.07 -5.57
N ARG A 57 -2.93 -8.09 -5.65
CA ARG A 57 -3.63 -8.65 -4.49
C ARG A 57 -3.27 -10.13 -4.37
N SER A 58 -2.79 -10.50 -3.20
CA SER A 58 -2.45 -11.88 -2.86
C SER A 58 -3.40 -12.40 -1.79
N ASP A 59 -4.07 -13.52 -2.08
CA ASP A 59 -4.97 -14.23 -1.18
C ASP A 59 -4.49 -15.69 -1.00
N LEU A 60 -4.99 -16.39 0.02
CA LEU A 60 -4.71 -17.80 0.25
C LEU A 60 -5.62 -18.71 -0.60
N ARG A 61 -5.13 -19.06 -1.79
CA ARG A 61 -5.86 -19.83 -2.81
C ARG A 61 -5.20 -21.17 -3.09
N ASP A 62 -6.00 -22.16 -3.50
CA ASP A 62 -5.47 -23.44 -3.98
C ASP A 62 -4.73 -23.27 -5.31
N VAL A 63 -3.58 -23.95 -5.45
CA VAL A 63 -2.73 -23.83 -6.64
C VAL A 63 -3.34 -24.52 -7.86
N ARG A 64 -4.03 -25.65 -7.69
CA ARG A 64 -4.69 -26.39 -8.79
C ARG A 64 -6.05 -25.77 -9.14
N HIS A 65 -6.70 -25.14 -8.18
CA HIS A 65 -8.03 -24.54 -8.31
C HIS A 65 -8.03 -23.08 -7.81
N PRO A 66 -7.51 -22.10 -8.60
CA PRO A 66 -7.34 -20.71 -8.15
C PRO A 66 -8.62 -19.97 -7.74
N LYS A 67 -9.78 -20.49 -8.11
CA LYS A 67 -11.10 -19.97 -7.70
C LYS A 67 -11.46 -20.37 -6.27
N LEU A 68 -10.82 -21.40 -5.71
CA LEU A 68 -11.03 -21.84 -4.33
C LEU A 68 -10.10 -21.04 -3.41
N SER A 69 -10.71 -20.24 -2.55
CA SER A 69 -10.02 -19.52 -1.46
C SER A 69 -10.27 -20.27 -0.16
N LEU A 70 -9.23 -20.51 0.64
CA LEU A 70 -9.40 -21.14 1.94
C LEU A 70 -10.12 -20.19 2.92
N THR A 71 -9.73 -18.92 2.89
CA THR A 71 -10.25 -17.85 3.74
C THR A 71 -9.87 -16.50 3.13
N ASP A 72 -10.49 -15.41 3.59
CA ASP A 72 -10.12 -14.02 3.32
C ASP A 72 -9.40 -13.35 4.50
N HIS A 73 -9.08 -14.12 5.56
CA HIS A 73 -8.47 -13.61 6.79
C HIS A 73 -7.06 -13.02 6.60
N LEU A 74 -6.36 -13.36 5.53
CA LEU A 74 -5.04 -12.85 5.20
C LEU A 74 -5.03 -12.39 3.76
N THR A 75 -5.10 -11.07 3.56
CA THR A 75 -5.02 -10.45 2.23
C THR A 75 -3.87 -9.44 2.20
N LEU A 76 -3.03 -9.49 1.18
CA LEU A 76 -1.96 -8.50 0.96
C LEU A 76 -2.22 -7.75 -0.34
N HIS A 77 -2.33 -6.42 -0.24
CA HIS A 77 -2.38 -5.50 -1.36
C HIS A 77 -1.02 -4.83 -1.52
N ILE A 78 -0.47 -4.84 -2.72
CA ILE A 78 0.81 -4.24 -3.06
C ILE A 78 0.58 -3.24 -4.20
N PHE A 79 1.11 -2.03 -4.03
CA PHE A 79 1.12 -0.99 -5.05
C PHE A 79 2.57 -0.63 -5.37
N GLU A 80 3.00 -0.87 -6.61
CA GLU A 80 4.32 -0.49 -7.12
C GLU A 80 4.24 0.90 -7.75
N LEU A 81 4.61 1.92 -6.98
CA LEU A 81 4.44 3.33 -7.36
C LEU A 81 5.19 3.73 -8.63
N PRO A 82 6.42 3.24 -8.92
CA PRO A 82 7.14 3.63 -10.15
C PRO A 82 6.42 3.29 -11.46
N LYS A 83 5.47 2.35 -11.43
CA LYS A 83 4.69 1.97 -12.62
C LYS A 83 3.54 2.93 -12.92
N LEU A 84 3.18 3.81 -11.98
CA LEU A 84 2.13 4.82 -12.18
C LEU A 84 2.53 5.82 -13.25
N GLU A 85 3.80 6.25 -13.27
CA GLU A 85 4.34 7.21 -14.25
C GLU A 85 4.26 6.71 -15.70
N ARG A 86 4.26 5.39 -15.89
CA ARG A 86 4.20 4.77 -17.21
C ARG A 86 2.78 4.61 -17.74
N LYS A 87 1.76 4.83 -16.90
CA LYS A 87 0.36 4.62 -17.25
C LYS A 87 -0.29 5.93 -17.67
N ALA A 88 -1.02 5.89 -18.78
CA ALA A 88 -1.95 6.96 -19.11
C ALA A 88 -2.99 7.11 -18.00
N TYR A 89 -3.41 8.36 -17.73
CA TYR A 89 -4.36 8.70 -16.68
C TYR A 89 -5.56 7.74 -16.67
N PRO A 90 -5.83 7.02 -15.56
CA PRO A 90 -6.84 5.99 -15.58
C PRO A 90 -8.25 6.59 -15.68
N GLY A 91 -9.17 5.82 -16.25
CA GLY A 91 -10.56 6.23 -16.41
C GLY A 91 -11.24 6.62 -15.08
N ARG A 92 -12.40 7.30 -15.16
CA ARG A 92 -13.07 7.94 -14.00
C ARG A 92 -13.22 7.06 -12.74
N LYS A 93 -13.39 5.74 -12.88
CA LYS A 93 -13.59 4.80 -11.75
C LYS A 93 -12.37 4.69 -10.83
N GLU A 94 -11.17 4.87 -11.36
CA GLU A 94 -9.93 4.67 -10.61
C GLU A 94 -9.24 5.99 -10.24
N ARG A 95 -9.81 7.12 -10.67
CA ARG A 95 -9.24 8.46 -10.46
C ARG A 95 -8.88 8.74 -9.00
N LYS A 96 -9.76 8.41 -8.06
CA LYS A 96 -9.53 8.66 -6.63
C LYS A 96 -8.35 7.86 -6.07
N LEU A 97 -8.23 6.59 -6.47
CA LEU A 97 -7.11 5.75 -6.05
C LEU A 97 -5.81 6.28 -6.68
N PHE A 98 -5.85 6.60 -7.97
CA PHE A 98 -4.71 7.15 -8.69
C PHE A 98 -4.22 8.46 -8.07
N GLU A 99 -5.11 9.39 -7.72
CA GLU A 99 -4.74 10.64 -7.04
C GLU A 99 -4.00 10.38 -5.72
N TRP A 100 -4.46 9.42 -4.92
CA TRP A 100 -3.76 9.03 -3.68
C TRP A 100 -2.40 8.38 -3.95
N LEU A 101 -2.33 7.47 -4.92
CA LEU A 101 -1.08 6.79 -5.25
C LEU A 101 -0.04 7.76 -5.84
N TYR A 102 -0.47 8.68 -6.70
CA TYR A 102 0.36 9.75 -7.24
C TYR A 102 0.85 10.68 -6.12
N PHE A 103 -0.04 11.06 -5.18
CA PHE A 103 0.35 11.79 -3.97
C PHE A 103 1.41 11.03 -3.16
N PHE A 104 1.23 9.73 -2.90
CA PHE A 104 2.23 8.96 -2.16
C PHE A 104 3.56 8.81 -2.91
N ASN A 105 3.55 8.79 -4.25
CA ASN A 105 4.77 8.73 -5.06
C ASN A 105 5.56 10.05 -5.00
N HIS A 106 4.87 11.18 -5.01
CA HIS A 106 5.46 12.51 -5.13
C HIS A 106 5.44 13.35 -3.84
N ALA A 107 4.97 12.80 -2.72
CA ALA A 107 4.83 13.54 -1.47
C ALA A 107 6.17 14.15 -0.98
N HIS A 108 7.29 13.57 -1.41
CA HIS A 108 8.65 14.01 -1.08
C HIS A 108 9.19 15.14 -1.97
N ASP A 109 8.54 15.41 -3.11
CA ASP A 109 9.03 16.40 -4.08
C ASP A 109 8.72 17.85 -3.67
N GLU A 110 7.93 18.06 -2.60
CA GLU A 110 7.51 19.37 -2.04
C GLU A 110 6.99 20.39 -3.07
N ASP A 111 6.62 19.95 -4.26
CA ASP A 111 6.23 20.81 -5.35
C ASP A 111 4.80 21.35 -5.14
N GLU A 112 4.67 22.66 -4.90
CA GLU A 112 3.39 23.33 -4.68
C GLU A 112 2.42 23.18 -5.87
N THR A 113 2.93 22.91 -7.07
CA THR A 113 2.10 22.67 -8.27
C THR A 113 1.42 21.30 -8.25
N MET A 114 1.84 20.38 -7.37
CA MET A 114 1.24 19.06 -7.22
C MET A 114 -0.22 19.13 -6.76
N ILE A 115 -0.59 20.14 -5.95
CA ILE A 115 -1.98 20.40 -5.55
C ILE A 115 -2.90 20.50 -6.77
N ALA A 116 -2.45 21.12 -7.87
CA ALA A 116 -3.26 21.26 -9.08
C ALA A 116 -3.61 19.91 -9.75
N HIS A 117 -2.86 18.85 -9.45
CA HIS A 117 -3.06 17.51 -10.00
C HIS A 117 -4.15 16.71 -9.26
N TYR A 118 -4.59 17.18 -8.08
CA TYR A 118 -5.58 16.50 -7.26
C TYR A 118 -6.93 17.22 -7.23
N THR A 119 -7.99 16.49 -7.52
CA THR A 119 -9.37 17.00 -7.33
C THR A 119 -9.97 16.60 -6.00
N ASN A 120 -9.35 15.66 -5.28
CA ASN A 120 -9.84 15.19 -3.99
C ASN A 120 -9.42 16.14 -2.84
N PRO A 121 -10.38 16.78 -2.15
CA PRO A 121 -10.08 17.73 -1.07
C PRO A 121 -9.38 17.10 0.15
N VAL A 122 -9.52 15.79 0.34
CA VAL A 122 -8.84 15.09 1.44
C VAL A 122 -7.33 15.02 1.19
N ILE A 123 -6.91 14.94 -0.07
CA ILE A 123 -5.48 14.94 -0.44
C ILE A 123 -4.87 16.31 -0.17
N HIS A 124 -5.60 17.40 -0.41
CA HIS A 124 -5.15 18.76 -0.07
C HIS A 124 -4.86 18.89 1.42
N LYS A 125 -5.76 18.36 2.27
CA LYS A 125 -5.55 18.35 3.72
C LYS A 125 -4.33 17.49 4.11
N ALA A 126 -4.18 16.32 3.50
CA ALA A 126 -3.03 15.45 3.75
C ALA A 126 -1.71 16.11 3.35
N HIS A 127 -1.68 16.83 2.22
CA HIS A 127 -0.53 17.61 1.76
C HIS A 127 -0.18 18.73 2.75
N GLU A 128 -1.17 19.48 3.24
CA GLU A 128 -0.94 20.52 4.25
C GLU A 128 -0.38 19.94 5.56
N SER A 129 -0.94 18.83 6.05
CA SER A 129 -0.41 18.13 7.23
C SER A 129 1.03 17.65 7.00
N LEU A 130 1.35 17.14 5.80
CA LEU A 130 2.71 16.73 5.46
C LEU A 130 3.69 17.91 5.44
N ARG A 131 3.29 19.07 4.90
CA ARG A 131 4.11 20.29 4.94
C ARG A 131 4.40 20.74 6.37
N GLN A 132 3.39 20.73 7.24
CA GLN A 132 3.55 21.08 8.65
C GLN A 132 4.53 20.15 9.36
N LEU A 133 4.41 18.83 9.14
CA LEU A 133 5.34 17.85 9.70
C LEU A 133 6.76 18.08 9.16
N SER A 134 6.93 18.26 7.85
CA SER A 134 8.26 18.39 7.22
C SER A 134 8.97 19.72 7.55
N ALA A 135 8.21 20.75 7.94
CA ALA A 135 8.73 22.03 8.40
C ALA A 135 9.18 22.03 9.88
N ASP A 136 8.80 21.00 10.65
CA ASP A 136 9.20 20.83 12.04
C ASP A 136 10.66 20.31 12.10
N GLU A 137 11.57 21.12 12.65
CA GLU A 137 13.02 20.84 12.69
C GLU A 137 13.36 19.50 13.38
N ASP A 138 12.50 19.03 14.29
CA ASP A 138 12.68 17.76 15.02
C ASP A 138 12.40 16.51 14.17
N THR A 139 11.73 16.63 13.03
CA THR A 139 11.42 15.49 12.13
C THR A 139 12.42 15.31 10.97
N ARG A 140 13.40 16.22 10.83
CA ARG A 140 14.46 16.19 9.80
C ARG A 140 15.61 15.20 10.08
N ARG A 141 15.36 14.10 10.80
CA ARG A 141 16.38 13.07 11.12
C ARG A 141 16.19 11.78 10.34
#